data_AF-A0A401IBF8-F1
#
_entry.id   AF-A0A401IBF8-F1
#
_cell.length_a   1.000
_cell.length_b   1.000
_cell.length_c   1.000
_cell.angle_alpha   90.00
_cell.angle_beta   90.00
_cell.angle_gamma   90.00
#
_symmetry.space_group_name_H-M   'P 1'
#
loop_
_entity.id
_entity.type
_entity.pdbx_description
1 polymer ?
#
loop_
_entity_poly.entity_id
_entity_poly.type
_entity_poly.pdbx_seq_one_letter_code
_entity_poly.pdbx_strand_id
1 'polypeptide(L)' 'MRIVFMGTPEFAVAALNKLLDHGYEVAAVVTQL' A
#
# COMPACT_ATOMS: atom_id res chain seq x y z
N MET A 1 8.44 1.21 11.69
CA MET A 1 8.57 2.25 10.63
C MET A 1 7.23 2.38 9.97
N ARG A 2 6.72 3.61 9.81
CA ARG A 2 5.37 3.85 9.27
C ARG A 2 5.46 4.16 7.78
N ILE A 3 4.73 3.41 6.95
CA ILE A 3 4.72 3.53 5.49
C ILE A 3 3.48 4.31 5.06
N VAL A 4 3.66 5.28 4.17
CA VAL A 4 2.57 5.84 3.36
C VAL A 4 2.68 5.23 1.97
N PHE A 5 1.67 4.50 1.55
CA PHE A 5 1.64 3.82 0.26
C PHE A 5 0.82 4.64 -0.74
N MET A 6 1.38 4.94 -1.91
CA MET A 6 0.70 5.75 -2.93
C MET A 6 0.66 4.98 -4.26
N GLY A 7 -0.52 4.80 -4.84
CA GLY A 7 -0.65 4.10 -6.12
C GLY A 7 -2.06 4.03 -6.69
N THR A 8 -2.13 3.79 -8.00
CA THR A 8 -3.36 3.63 -8.78
C THR A 8 -3.92 2.20 -8.61
N PRO A 9 -5.24 2.00 -8.41
CA PRO A 9 -5.80 0.71 -7.98
C PRO A 9 -5.45 -0.48 -8.88
N GLU A 10 -5.39 -0.30 -10.20
CA GLU A 10 -5.26 -1.38 -11.19
C GLU A 10 -3.93 -2.13 -11.07
N PHE A 11 -2.90 -1.47 -10.54
CA PHE A 11 -1.55 -2.03 -10.45
C PHE A 11 -0.99 -2.07 -9.03
N ALA A 12 -1.46 -1.19 -8.14
CA ALA A 12 -0.84 -0.99 -6.83
C ALA A 12 -1.29 -2.02 -5.77
N VAL A 13 -2.43 -2.68 -5.96
CA VAL A 13 -3.01 -3.61 -4.95
C VAL A 13 -2.09 -4.79 -4.66
N ALA A 14 -1.45 -5.36 -5.68
CA ALA A 14 -0.54 -6.49 -5.48
C ALA A 14 0.66 -6.11 -4.62
N ALA A 15 1.23 -4.92 -4.85
CA ALA A 15 2.34 -4.40 -4.07
C ALA A 15 1.93 -4.05 -2.62
N LEU A 16 0.75 -3.43 -2.44
CA LEU A 16 0.19 -3.15 -1.12
C LEU A 16 0.00 -4.43 -0.30
N ASN A 17 -0.59 -5.47 -0.90
CA ASN A 17 -0.79 -6.75 -0.22
C ASN A 17 0.54 -7.35 0.24
N LYS A 18 1.60 -7.29 -0.58
CA LYS A 18 2.92 -7.76 -0.15
C LYS A 18 3.45 -6.99 1.05
N LEU A 19 3.25 -5.68 1.14
CA LEU A 19 3.65 -4.93 2.33
C LEU A 19 2.90 -5.39 3.58
N LEU A 20 1.59 -5.63 3.46
CA LEU A 20 0.77 -6.10 4.57
C LEU A 20 1.15 -7.55 4.98
N ASP A 21 1.38 -8.44 4.02
CA ASP A 21 1.79 -9.83 4.25
C ASP A 21 3.12 -9.94 5.02
N HIS A 22 4.03 -8.99 4.80
CA HIS A 22 5.32 -8.93 5.50
C HIS A 22 5.23 -8.21 6.86
N GLY A 23 4.03 -7.81 7.29
CA GLY A 23 3.80 -7.19 8.59
C GLY A 23 4.25 -5.72 8.68
N TYR A 24 4.40 -5.03 7.54
CA TYR A 24 4.72 -3.61 7.57
C TYR A 24 3.50 -2.78 7.99
N GLU A 25 3.73 -1.79 8.86
CA GLU A 25 2.70 -0.83 9.29
C GLU A 25 2.48 0.23 8.20
N VAL A 26 1.44 0.03 7.37
CA VAL A 26 0.96 1.02 6.39
C VAL A 26 -0.02 1.97 7.09
N ALA A 27 0.43 3.20 7.36
CA ALA A 27 -0.34 4.20 8.09
C ALA A 27 -1.38 4.93 7.22
N ALA A 28 -1.15 5.01 5.92
CA ALA A 28 -2.08 5.60 4.97
C ALA A 28 -1.89 5.02 3.55
N VAL A 29 -2.99 4.96 2.80
CA VAL A 29 -3.00 4.65 1.37
C VAL A 29 -3.56 5.85 0.62
N VAL A 30 -2.80 6.38 -0.34
CA VAL A 30 -3.28 7.42 -1.27
C VAL A 30 -3.50 6.78 -2.62
N THR A 31 -4.71 6.92 -3.15
CA THR A 31 -5.09 6.36 -4.43
C THR A 31 -5.83 7.38 -5.28
N GLN A 32 -6.00 7.06 -6.55
CA GLN A 32 -6.72 7.86 -7.53
C GLN A 32 -8.04 7.15 -7.83
N LEU A 33 -9.12 7.90 -8.02
CA LEU A 33 -10.44 7.36 -8.42
C LEU A 33 -10.44 6.95 -9.90
#